data_AF-A0A536DML9-F1
#
_entry.id   AF-A0A536DML9-F1
#
_cell.length_a   1.000
_cell.length_b   1.000
_cell.length_c   1.000
_cell.angle_alpha   90.00
_cell.angle_beta   90.00
_cell.angle_gamma   90.00
#
_symmetry.space_group_name_H-M   'P 1'
#
loop_
_entity.id
_entity.type
_entity.pdbx_description
1 polymer ?
#
loop_
_entity_poly.entity_id
_entity_poly.type
_entity_poly.pdbx_seq_one_letter_code
_entity_poly.pdbx_strand_id
1 'polypeptide(L)' 'MIYNMGKEFGVVTNIRRANLSHDRGWVILEVVGTPEAVEKSLSWAREQGVRVEPVGAETPS' A
#
# COMPACT_ATOMS: atom_id res chain seq x y z
N MET A 1 4.36 3.85 8.63
CA MET A 1 4.33 3.70 7.15
C MET A 1 2.99 4.12 6.57
N ILE A 2 1.93 3.30 6.70
CA ILE A 2 0.63 3.51 6.02
C ILE A 2 0.03 4.89 6.35
N TYR A 3 0.05 5.29 7.62
CA TYR A 3 -0.37 6.64 8.03
C TYR A 3 0.43 7.77 7.32
N ASN A 4 1.74 7.61 7.18
CA ASN A 4 2.58 8.60 6.51
C ASN A 4 2.29 8.64 5.00
N MET A 5 1.90 7.52 4.38
CA MET A 5 1.48 7.53 2.99
C MET A 5 0.30 8.49 2.80
N GLY A 6 -0.72 8.39 3.65
CA GLY A 6 -1.88 9.28 3.55
C GLY A 6 -1.56 10.73 3.89
N LYS A 7 -0.75 10.96 4.93
CA LYS A 7 -0.39 12.31 5.38
C LYS A 7 0.50 13.06 4.40
N GLU A 8 1.54 12.42 3.87
CA GLU A 8 2.58 13.08 3.07
C GLU A 8 2.21 13.18 1.58
N PHE A 9 1.39 12.26 1.07
CA PHE A 9 1.07 12.19 -0.37
C PHE A 9 -0.41 12.46 -0.67
N GLY A 10 -1.27 12.65 0.33
CA GLY A 10 -2.68 12.95 0.13
C GLY A 10 -3.50 11.78 -0.44
N VAL A 11 -3.05 10.54 -0.19
CA VAL A 11 -3.79 9.33 -0.55
C VAL A 11 -4.67 8.85 0.60
N VAL A 12 -5.78 8.18 0.28
CA VAL A 12 -6.57 7.42 1.24
C VAL A 12 -6.12 5.96 1.17
N THR A 13 -5.81 5.37 2.32
CA THR A 13 -5.39 3.97 2.42
C THR A 13 -6.44 3.14 3.14
N ASN A 14 -6.79 1.99 2.58
CA ASN A 14 -7.74 1.05 3.19
C ASN A 14 -7.10 -0.35 3.28
N ILE A 15 -6.97 -0.86 4.50
CA ILE A 15 -6.42 -2.20 4.74
C ILE A 15 -7.53 -3.22 4.47
N ARG A 16 -7.40 -4.00 3.39
CA ARG A 16 -8.35 -5.05 3.04
C ARG A 16 -8.07 -6.34 3.80
N ARG A 17 -6.79 -6.72 3.92
CA ARG A 17 -6.32 -7.87 4.70
C ARG A 17 -4.94 -7.58 5.25
N ALA A 18 -4.62 -8.13 6.42
CA ALA A 18 -3.29 -8.10 6.98
C ALA A 18 -3.03 -9.41 7.73
N ASN A 19 -1.80 -9.91 7.62
CA ASN A 19 -1.31 -10.98 8.46
C ASN A 19 0.09 -10.59 8.96
N LEU A 20 0.23 -10.44 10.27
CA LEU A 20 1.43 -9.94 10.93
C LEU A 20 1.88 -10.96 11.99
N SER A 21 3.14 -11.36 11.96
CA SER A 21 3.84 -12.10 13.00
C SER A 21 4.96 -11.24 13.60
N HIS A 22 5.68 -11.77 14.59
CA HIS A 22 6.79 -11.08 15.25
C HIS A 22 7.93 -10.68 14.30
N ASP A 23 8.16 -11.46 13.25
CA ASP A 23 9.31 -11.37 12.36
C ASP A 23 8.96 -10.89 10.94
N ARG A 24 7.70 -11.07 10.51
CA ARG A 24 7.28 -10.79 9.13
C ARG A 24 5.78 -10.54 9.03
N GLY A 25 5.35 -10.01 7.90
CA GLY A 25 3.94 -9.85 7.62
C GLY A 25 3.68 -9.33 6.23
N TRP A 26 2.41 -9.35 5.84
CA TRP A 26 1.94 -8.77 4.60
C TRP A 26 0.62 -8.05 4.82
N VAL A 27 0.36 -7.07 3.95
CA VAL A 27 -0.88 -6.29 3.95
C VAL A 27 -1.36 -6.21 2.51
N ILE A 28 -2.63 -6.52 2.28
CA ILE A 28 -3.34 -6.09 1.07
C ILE A 28 -3.92 -4.72 1.38
N LEU A 29 -3.37 -3.71 0.72
CA LEU A 29 -3.72 -2.31 0.90
C LEU A 29 -4.33 -1.79 -0.39
N GLU A 30 -5.52 -1.21 -0.28
CA GLU A 30 -6.08 -0.36 -1.32
C GLU A 30 -5.58 1.08 -1.09
N VAL A 31 -5.14 1.73 -2.16
CA VAL A 31 -4.62 3.10 -2.13
C VAL A 31 -5.38 3.90 -3.18
N VAL A 32 -6.05 4.96 -2.75
CA VAL A 32 -6.91 5.80 -3.59
C VAL A 32 -6.42 7.24 -3.56
N GLY A 33 -6.29 7.87 -4.72
CA GLY A 33 -5.84 9.24 -4.90
C GLY A 33 -5.66 9.57 -6.37
N THR A 34 -5.01 10.68 -6.69
CA THR A 34 -4.61 10.94 -8.08
C THR A 34 -3.53 9.94 -8.51
N PRO A 35 -3.39 9.64 -9.81
CA PRO A 35 -2.35 8.72 -10.30
C PRO A 35 -0.95 9.10 -9.79
N GLU A 36 -0.61 10.38 -9.77
CA GLU A 36 0.69 10.88 -9.32
C GLU A 36 0.88 10.71 -7.81
N ALA A 37 -0.18 10.96 -7.01
CA ALA A 37 -0.15 10.79 -5.57
C ALA A 37 0.03 9.32 -5.18
N VAL A 38 -0.69 8.42 -5.86
CA VAL A 38 -0.56 6.98 -5.69
C VAL A 38 0.86 6.55 -6.03
N GLU A 39 1.38 6.88 -7.22
CA GLU A 39 2.71 6.46 -7.67
C GLU A 39 3.83 6.94 -6.72
N LYS A 40 3.75 8.21 -6.26
CA LYS A 40 4.69 8.75 -5.28
C LYS A 40 4.63 8.01 -3.95
N SER A 41 3.44 7.73 -3.44
CA SER A 41 3.27 7.01 -2.17
C SER A 41 3.79 5.57 -2.24
N LEU A 42 3.61 4.89 -3.38
CA LEU A 42 4.12 3.53 -3.60
C LEU A 42 5.64 3.52 -3.76
N SER A 43 6.20 4.49 -4.47
CA SER A 43 7.65 4.65 -4.62
C SER A 43 8.32 4.90 -3.28
N TRP A 44 7.77 5.81 -2.47
CA TRP A 44 8.26 6.06 -1.13
C TRP A 44 8.21 4.79 -0.25
N ALA A 45 7.11 4.03 -0.29
CA ALA A 45 7.01 2.78 0.46
C ALA A 45 8.11 1.77 0.08
N ARG A 46 8.49 1.69 -1.21
CA ARG A 46 9.61 0.86 -1.69
C ARG A 46 10.96 1.36 -1.18
N GLU A 47 11.19 2.67 -1.16
CA GLU A 47 12.41 3.28 -0.59
C GLU A 47 12.56 3.01 0.91
N GLN A 48 11.45 2.85 1.63
CA GLN A 48 11.47 2.43 3.04
C GLN A 48 11.74 0.92 3.22
N GLY A 49 12.07 0.19 2.15
CA GLY A 49 12.44 -1.22 2.18
C GLY A 49 11.25 -2.20 2.11
N VAL A 50 10.03 -1.73 1.85
CA VAL A 50 8.87 -2.60 1.70
C VAL A 50 8.72 -3.07 0.26
N ARG A 51 8.60 -4.38 0.06
CA ARG A 51 8.23 -4.95 -1.24
C ARG A 51 6.76 -4.66 -1.53
N VAL A 52 6.51 -3.98 -2.65
CA VAL A 52 5.17 -3.61 -3.11
C VAL A 52 4.89 -4.32 -4.43
N GLU A 53 3.85 -5.14 -4.45
CA GLU A 53 3.38 -5.86 -5.65
C GLU A 53 1.91 -5.53 -5.89
N PRO A 54 1.50 -5.31 -7.16
CA PRO A 54 0.09 -5.21 -7.49
C PRO A 54 -0.61 -6.51 -7.10
N VAL A 55 -1.74 -6.41 -6.42
CA VAL A 55 -2.66 -7.54 -6.34
C VAL A 55 -3.29 -7.65 -7.71
N GLY A 56 -3.03 -8.75 -8.42
CA GLY A 56 -3.71 -9.04 -9.68
C GLY A 56 -5.22 -8.91 -9.48
N ALA A 57 -5.93 -8.31 -10.44
CA ALA A 57 -7.38 -8.18 -10.36
C ALA A 57 -7.96 -9.53 -9.93
N GLU A 58 -8.79 -9.54 -8.88
CA GLU A 58 -9.59 -10.73 -8.57
C GLU A 58 -10.38 -11.03 -9.84
N THR A 59 -9.97 -12.04 -10.61
CA THR A 59 -10.78 -12.55 -11.70
C THR A 59 -12.12 -12.91 -11.05
N PRO A 60 -13.25 -12.33 -11.47
CA PRO A 60 -14.53 -12.72 -10.91
C PRO A 60 -14.69 -14.22 -11.17
N SER A 61 -14.78 -15.01 -10.09
CA SER A 61 -15.08 -16.44 -10.17
C SER A 61 -16.43 -16.70 -10.83
#